data_AF-A0A2D6KUG5-F1
#
_entry.id   AF-A0A2D6KUG5-F1
#
_cell.length_a   1.000
_cell.length_b   1.000
_cell.length_c   1.000
_cell.angle_alpha   90.00
_cell.angle_beta   90.00
_cell.angle_gamma   90.00
#
_symmetry.space_group_name_H-M   'P 1'
#
loop_
_entity.id
_entity.type
_entity.pdbx_description
1 polymer ?
#
loop_
_entity_poly.entity_id
_entity_poly.type
_entity_poly.pdbx_seq_one_letter_code
_entity_poly.pdbx_strand_id
1 'polypeptide(L)'
;MKKGLLNLILGVILVGMIGFVVAEASVIFEDPNNEQIFKEYMVWDLPELKDFILGGVNENFEVDKRVSIRYRSPQDNDQHSEFGLLIFNDKEESIAYLDSKIKDLGVSLEELIKEINENKVFEVQIQESNEISRHIFWISEKYYVQGWNGNDIGTIYDDELFDVLTLAYLEKYPSTYGCEGDECSPACANECSKEGQKRCDNENSQTCSNYDDDSCLEWNSGIICPHGCSNGVCDYILEEQENATIYYYIEPNESSGPLEIPEENSNLEGVDLFVCSGCEFENECYPFGYRKERKFCLDSNNQFVEQKKAASNCDNNFECKTNICINQKCVSG
;
A
#
# COMPACT_ATOMS: atom_id res chain seq x y z
N MET A 1 -26.73 17.91 -68.95
CA MET A 1 -25.67 17.57 -67.98
C MET A 1 -26.25 16.43 -67.14
N LYS A 2 -26.04 15.12 -67.41
CA LYS A 2 -24.82 14.27 -67.21
C LYS A 2 -24.23 14.53 -65.81
N LYS A 3 -24.06 13.61 -64.86
CA LYS A 3 -23.98 12.12 -64.72
C LYS A 3 -24.30 11.79 -63.22
N GLY A 4 -24.85 10.62 -62.84
CA GLY A 4 -24.15 9.35 -62.46
C GLY A 4 -23.61 9.43 -61.01
N LEU A 5 -23.67 8.46 -60.09
CA LEU A 5 -23.54 6.99 -60.06
C LEU A 5 -23.95 6.56 -58.61
N LEU A 6 -24.83 5.58 -58.36
CA LEU A 6 -24.62 4.13 -58.17
C LEU A 6 -24.05 3.67 -56.80
N ASN A 7 -24.90 2.89 -56.11
CA ASN A 7 -24.75 1.94 -54.98
C ASN A 7 -23.36 1.52 -54.47
N LEU A 8 -23.24 1.38 -53.14
CA LEU A 8 -22.69 0.16 -52.52
C LEU A 8 -23.29 -0.09 -51.12
N ILE A 9 -23.75 -1.33 -50.91
CA ILE A 9 -24.21 -1.91 -49.65
C ILE A 9 -22.98 -2.30 -48.83
N LEU A 10 -22.92 -1.93 -47.54
CA LEU A 10 -22.16 -2.68 -46.55
C LEU A 10 -22.99 -2.75 -45.26
N GLY A 11 -23.50 -3.94 -44.96
CA GLY A 11 -24.11 -4.26 -43.67
C GLY A 11 -23.01 -4.35 -42.61
N VAL A 12 -23.10 -3.53 -41.58
CA VAL A 12 -22.31 -3.67 -40.36
C VAL A 12 -23.11 -4.59 -39.43
N ILE A 13 -22.65 -5.84 -39.32
CA ILE A 13 -23.01 -6.72 -38.21
C ILE A 13 -22.25 -6.20 -37.00
N LEU A 14 -22.94 -5.50 -36.11
CA LEU A 14 -22.40 -5.09 -34.82
C LEU A 14 -22.36 -6.33 -33.91
N VAL A 15 -21.22 -7.01 -33.86
CA VAL A 15 -20.94 -8.00 -32.83
C VAL A 15 -20.66 -7.21 -31.55
N GLY A 16 -21.58 -7.33 -30.59
CA GLY A 16 -21.43 -6.74 -29.26
C GLY A 16 -20.29 -7.41 -28.50
N MET A 17 -19.08 -6.89 -28.65
CA MET A 17 -18.08 -6.96 -27.59
C MET A 17 -18.44 -5.89 -26.57
N ILE A 18 -19.05 -6.31 -25.48
CA ILE A 18 -19.06 -5.54 -24.23
C ILE A 18 -17.62 -5.57 -23.74
N GLY A 19 -16.78 -4.69 -24.30
CA GLY A 19 -15.50 -4.38 -23.70
C GLY A 19 -15.78 -3.68 -22.39
N PHE A 20 -15.49 -4.35 -21.28
CA PHE A 20 -15.30 -3.66 -20.01
C PHE A 20 -14.15 -2.67 -20.22
N VAL A 21 -14.49 -1.41 -20.48
CA VAL A 21 -13.53 -0.32 -20.32
C VAL A 21 -13.33 -0.21 -18.82
N VAL A 22 -12.25 -0.78 -18.32
CA VAL A 22 -11.76 -0.46 -16.98
C VAL A 22 -11.31 0.99 -17.07
N ALA A 23 -12.15 1.90 -16.57
CA ALA A 23 -11.75 3.28 -16.39
C ALA A 23 -10.72 3.28 -15.25
N GLU A 24 -9.44 3.34 -15.59
CA GLU A 24 -8.41 3.64 -14.61
C GLU A 24 -8.72 5.03 -14.03
N ALA A 25 -8.90 5.07 -12.71
CA ALA A 25 -9.07 6.31 -11.97
C ALA A 25 -7.86 7.19 -12.22
N SER A 26 -8.02 8.21 -13.06
CA SER A 26 -6.95 9.16 -13.34
C SER A 26 -7.13 10.34 -12.41
N VAL A 27 -6.18 10.50 -11.50
CA VAL A 27 -6.06 11.72 -10.70
C VAL A 27 -5.70 12.86 -11.64
N ILE A 28 -6.59 13.84 -11.79
CA ILE A 28 -6.34 14.99 -12.65
C ILE A 28 -5.67 16.07 -11.80
N PHE A 29 -4.35 16.20 -11.94
CA PHE A 29 -3.61 17.33 -11.39
C PHE A 29 -3.75 18.53 -12.34
N GLU A 30 -4.24 19.66 -11.85
CA GLU A 30 -4.34 20.89 -12.66
C GLU A 30 -2.96 21.46 -13.04
N ASP A 31 -1.92 21.15 -12.25
CA ASP A 31 -0.52 21.50 -12.52
C ASP A 31 0.38 20.25 -12.40
N PRO A 32 1.07 19.84 -13.47
CA PRO A 32 1.96 18.68 -13.44
C PRO A 32 3.16 18.83 -12.49
N ASN A 33 3.56 20.05 -12.12
CA ASN A 33 4.60 20.24 -11.10
C ASN A 33 4.10 19.89 -9.68
N ASN A 34 2.78 19.94 -9.46
CA ASN A 34 2.19 19.55 -8.20
C ASN A 34 2.11 18.04 -8.04
N GLU A 35 2.02 17.27 -9.14
CA GLU A 35 1.91 15.81 -9.10
C GLU A 35 3.06 15.16 -8.31
N GLN A 36 4.31 15.57 -8.56
CA GLN A 36 5.45 15.01 -7.83
C GLN A 36 5.38 15.30 -6.33
N ILE A 37 5.00 16.53 -5.96
CA ILE A 37 4.82 16.95 -4.57
C ILE A 37 3.70 16.13 -3.91
N PHE A 38 2.58 15.94 -4.60
CA PHE A 38 1.48 15.12 -4.09
C PHE A 38 1.89 13.67 -3.87
N LYS A 39 2.61 13.07 -4.83
CA LYS A 39 3.09 11.69 -4.69
C LYS A 39 4.11 11.52 -3.55
N GLU A 40 4.92 12.54 -3.30
CA GLU A 40 5.92 12.53 -2.23
C GLU A 40 5.25 12.66 -0.85
N TYR A 41 4.35 13.64 -0.68
CA TYR A 41 3.86 14.03 0.64
C TYR A 41 2.49 13.47 1.02
N MET A 42 1.63 13.14 0.06
CA MET A 42 0.26 12.72 0.37
C MET A 42 0.10 11.20 0.26
N VAL A 43 -0.93 10.67 0.91
CA VAL A 43 -1.41 9.30 0.68
C VAL A 43 -2.43 9.37 -0.44
N TRP A 44 -2.17 8.67 -1.55
CA TRP A 44 -2.95 8.83 -2.79
C TRP A 44 -3.29 7.50 -3.49
N ASP A 45 -2.64 6.41 -3.12
CA ASP A 45 -2.68 5.11 -3.79
C ASP A 45 -3.48 4.05 -3.01
N LEU A 46 -4.45 4.48 -2.21
CA LEU A 46 -5.35 3.58 -1.49
C LEU A 46 -6.44 3.00 -2.41
N PRO A 47 -6.72 1.69 -2.36
CA PRO A 47 -7.82 1.07 -3.10
C PRO A 47 -9.19 1.72 -2.86
N GLU A 48 -9.42 2.24 -1.65
CA GLU A 48 -10.64 2.92 -1.22
C GLU A 48 -10.87 4.25 -1.96
N LEU A 49 -9.80 4.85 -2.49
CA LEU A 49 -9.84 6.12 -3.21
C LEU A 49 -10.12 5.97 -4.71
N LYS A 50 -10.22 4.75 -5.24
CA LYS A 50 -10.30 4.49 -6.69
C LYS A 50 -11.46 5.23 -7.38
N ASP A 51 -12.56 5.48 -6.69
CA ASP A 51 -13.74 6.12 -7.29
C ASP A 51 -13.86 7.62 -6.91
N PHE A 52 -12.89 8.15 -6.15
CA PHE A 52 -12.91 9.52 -5.67
C PHE A 52 -12.22 10.49 -6.63
N ILE A 53 -12.80 11.69 -6.75
CA ILE A 53 -12.14 12.78 -7.47
C ILE A 53 -11.20 13.47 -6.49
N LEU A 54 -9.89 13.37 -6.76
CA LEU A 54 -8.87 14.04 -5.97
C LEU A 54 -8.63 15.45 -6.52
N GLY A 55 -8.84 16.45 -5.68
CA GLY A 55 -8.45 17.83 -5.93
C GLY A 55 -7.31 18.23 -4.99
N GLY A 56 -6.26 18.85 -5.52
CA GLY A 56 -5.10 19.24 -4.71
C GLY A 56 -4.84 20.73 -4.80
N VAL A 57 -4.56 21.36 -3.66
CA VAL A 57 -4.02 22.73 -3.64
C VAL A 57 -2.64 22.70 -2.99
N ASN A 58 -1.65 23.21 -3.72
CA ASN A 58 -0.30 23.47 -3.24
C ASN A 58 -0.11 24.98 -3.12
N GLU A 59 -0.09 25.47 -1.89
CA GLU A 59 0.07 26.89 -1.57
C GLU A 59 1.39 27.07 -0.83
N ASN A 60 2.25 27.94 -1.38
CA ASN A 60 3.43 28.42 -0.68
C ASN A 60 3.05 29.68 0.08
N PHE A 61 3.06 29.61 1.41
CA PHE A 61 2.94 30.78 2.27
C PHE A 61 4.33 31.27 2.67
N GLU A 62 4.42 32.48 3.25
CA GLU A 62 5.71 33.04 3.67
C GLU A 62 6.41 32.23 4.78
N VAL A 63 5.65 31.42 5.53
CA VAL A 63 6.12 30.72 6.73
C VAL A 63 6.04 29.19 6.64
N ASP A 64 5.23 28.65 5.73
CA ASP A 64 4.98 27.23 5.61
C ASP A 64 4.63 26.81 4.18
N LYS A 65 4.92 25.54 3.85
CA LYS A 65 4.43 24.90 2.63
C LYS A 65 3.20 24.08 3.00
N ARG A 66 2.07 24.35 2.34
CA ARG A 66 0.82 23.62 2.54
C ARG A 66 0.53 22.74 1.34
N VAL A 67 0.40 21.44 1.60
CA VAL A 67 -0.08 20.46 0.61
C VAL A 67 -1.41 19.95 1.12
N SER A 68 -2.48 20.12 0.35
CA SER A 68 -3.81 19.66 0.75
C SER A 68 -4.44 18.82 -0.36
N ILE A 69 -5.09 17.73 0.05
CA ILE A 69 -5.86 16.87 -0.84
C ILE A 69 -7.31 16.87 -0.36
N ARG A 70 -8.21 17.05 -1.32
CA ARG A 70 -9.65 17.07 -1.15
C ARG A 70 -10.24 15.88 -1.87
N TYR A 71 -11.06 15.13 -1.16
CA TYR A 71 -11.75 13.96 -1.67
C TYR A 71 -13.20 14.37 -1.95
N ARG A 72 -13.62 14.20 -3.20
CA ARG A 72 -15.02 14.39 -3.58
C ARG A 72 -15.67 13.07 -3.91
N SER A 73 -16.84 12.86 -3.32
CA SER A 73 -17.67 11.70 -3.55
C SER A 73 -18.20 11.69 -4.98
N PRO A 74 -18.17 10.54 -5.67
CA PRO A 74 -18.75 10.44 -7.01
C PRO A 74 -20.29 10.55 -7.01
N GLN A 75 -20.96 10.34 -5.87
CA GLN A 75 -22.43 10.34 -5.79
C GLN A 75 -23.04 11.75 -5.83
N ASP A 76 -22.44 12.71 -5.15
CA ASP A 76 -22.95 14.08 -5.02
C ASP A 76 -21.96 15.16 -5.51
N ASN A 77 -20.71 14.79 -5.77
CA ASN A 77 -19.62 15.69 -6.18
C ASN A 77 -19.36 16.81 -5.15
N ASP A 78 -19.74 16.60 -3.89
CA ASP A 78 -19.43 17.50 -2.79
C ASP A 78 -18.04 17.20 -2.22
N GLN A 79 -17.47 18.13 -1.45
CA GLN A 79 -16.23 17.90 -0.71
C GLN A 79 -16.56 17.21 0.61
N HIS A 80 -16.09 15.98 0.74
CA HIS A 80 -16.39 15.07 1.83
C HIS A 80 -15.29 15.14 2.90
N SER A 81 -14.06 14.87 2.49
CA SER A 81 -12.89 14.93 3.38
C SER A 81 -11.76 15.80 2.81
N GLU A 82 -11.02 16.48 3.68
CA GLU A 82 -9.78 17.19 3.35
C GLU A 82 -8.66 16.74 4.29
N PHE A 83 -7.56 16.28 3.72
CA PHE A 83 -6.30 16.10 4.47
C PHE A 83 -5.31 17.15 4.04
N GLY A 84 -4.77 17.87 5.01
CA GLY A 84 -3.75 18.90 4.84
C GLY A 84 -2.48 18.52 5.56
N LEU A 85 -1.36 18.72 4.89
CA LEU A 85 -0.02 18.65 5.45
C LEU A 85 0.59 20.06 5.42
N LEU A 86 0.92 20.58 6.60
CA LEU A 86 1.70 21.79 6.76
C LEU A 86 3.15 21.39 7.07
N ILE A 87 4.10 21.89 6.30
CA ILE A 87 5.52 21.56 6.41
C ILE A 87 6.25 22.78 6.98
N PHE A 88 6.77 22.64 8.20
CA PHE A 88 7.54 23.66 8.90
C PHE A 88 9.05 23.48 8.68
N ASN A 89 9.86 24.45 9.14
CA ASN A 89 11.32 24.35 9.04
C ASN A 89 11.88 23.31 10.00
N ASP A 90 11.30 23.23 11.20
CA ASP A 90 11.69 22.34 12.28
C ASP A 90 10.49 21.85 13.11
N LYS A 91 10.78 20.98 14.08
CA LYS A 91 9.78 20.35 14.94
C LYS A 91 9.17 21.36 15.90
N GLU A 92 9.99 22.26 16.44
CA GLU A 92 9.59 23.28 17.39
C GLU A 92 8.54 24.24 16.81
N GLU A 93 8.68 24.65 15.55
CA GLU A 93 7.69 25.44 14.83
C GLU A 93 6.35 24.70 14.70
N SER A 94 6.37 23.41 14.37
CA SER A 94 5.14 22.61 14.23
C SER A 94 4.42 22.41 15.56
N ILE A 95 5.16 22.21 16.66
CA ILE A 95 4.62 22.12 18.03
C ILE A 95 3.97 23.45 18.40
N ALA A 96 4.67 24.57 18.18
CA ALA A 96 4.14 25.89 18.49
C ALA A 96 2.86 26.20 17.71
N TYR A 97 2.77 25.74 16.46
CA TYR A 97 1.57 25.87 15.64
C TYR A 97 0.41 25.03 16.21
N LEU A 98 0.65 23.76 16.53
CA LEU A 98 -0.33 22.87 17.14
C LEU A 98 -0.87 23.45 18.47
N ASP A 99 0.02 23.91 19.34
CA ASP A 99 -0.35 24.52 20.62
C ASP A 99 -1.23 25.77 20.41
N SER A 100 -0.91 26.60 19.41
CA SER A 100 -1.74 27.74 19.04
C SER A 100 -3.13 27.31 18.58
N LYS A 101 -3.25 26.25 17.77
CA LYS A 101 -4.53 25.72 17.31
C LYS A 101 -5.38 25.17 18.45
N ILE A 102 -4.79 24.39 19.33
CA ILE A 102 -5.47 23.86 20.52
C ILE A 102 -6.00 25.00 21.40
N LYS A 103 -5.18 26.05 21.59
CA LYS A 103 -5.59 27.23 22.34
C LYS A 103 -6.77 27.96 21.70
N ASP A 104 -6.78 28.10 20.38
CA ASP A 104 -7.86 28.76 19.64
C ASP A 104 -9.20 28.01 19.75
N LEU A 105 -9.17 26.68 19.92
CA LEU A 105 -10.36 25.87 20.14
C LEU A 105 -10.99 26.08 21.52
N GLY A 106 -10.23 26.57 22.51
CA GLY A 106 -10.74 26.83 23.86
C GLY A 106 -11.15 25.56 24.64
N VAL A 107 -10.71 24.38 24.20
CA VAL A 107 -10.94 23.09 24.86
C VAL A 107 -9.68 22.69 25.64
N SER A 108 -9.83 21.95 26.75
CA SER A 108 -8.66 21.47 27.48
C SER A 108 -7.93 20.40 26.68
N LEU A 109 -6.60 20.40 26.76
CA LEU A 109 -5.74 19.47 26.02
C LEU A 109 -6.11 18.00 26.26
N GLU A 110 -6.38 17.65 27.53
CA GLU A 110 -6.68 16.29 27.96
C GLU A 110 -8.00 15.75 27.37
N GLU A 111 -8.96 16.63 27.06
CA GLU A 111 -10.24 16.25 26.45
C GLU A 111 -10.12 15.96 24.94
N LEU A 112 -9.09 16.50 24.29
CA LEU A 112 -8.87 16.36 22.85
C LEU A 112 -8.02 15.14 22.48
N ILE A 113 -7.19 14.64 23.41
CA ILE A 113 -6.27 13.54 23.11
C ILE A 113 -7.05 12.23 22.89
N LYS A 114 -6.80 11.61 21.74
CA LYS A 114 -7.20 10.24 21.40
C LYS A 114 -5.97 9.41 21.09
N GLU A 115 -6.10 8.10 21.30
CA GLU A 115 -5.08 7.13 20.92
C GLU A 115 -5.61 6.29 19.76
N ILE A 116 -4.91 6.31 18.63
CA ILE A 116 -5.24 5.56 17.42
C ILE A 116 -3.99 4.82 16.99
N ASN A 117 -3.99 3.48 17.01
CA ASN A 117 -2.80 2.65 16.76
C ASN A 117 -1.56 3.17 17.51
N GLU A 118 -1.68 3.36 18.83
CA GLU A 118 -0.60 3.85 19.70
C GLU A 118 -0.15 5.31 19.43
N ASN A 119 -0.75 5.98 18.45
CA ASN A 119 -0.48 7.39 18.16
C ASN A 119 -1.41 8.29 18.96
N LYS A 120 -0.82 9.30 19.62
CA LYS A 120 -1.58 10.38 20.26
C LYS A 120 -1.98 11.42 19.23
N VAL A 121 -3.27 11.54 18.98
CA VAL A 121 -3.85 12.52 18.06
C VAL A 121 -4.80 13.44 18.82
N PHE A 122 -5.07 14.60 18.25
CA PHE A 122 -6.08 15.51 18.75
C PHE A 122 -7.33 15.40 17.90
N GLU A 123 -8.45 15.09 18.53
CA GLU A 123 -9.74 15.01 17.86
C GLU A 123 -10.72 15.99 18.49
N VAL A 124 -11.34 16.82 17.66
CA VAL A 124 -12.37 17.77 18.08
C VAL A 124 -13.57 17.68 17.14
N GLN A 125 -14.76 17.73 17.73
CA GLN A 125 -16.00 17.93 16.97
C GLN A 125 -16.43 19.39 17.11
N ILE A 126 -16.62 20.06 15.97
CA ILE A 126 -17.03 21.47 15.94
C ILE A 126 -18.46 21.53 15.41
N GLN A 127 -19.35 22.14 16.20
CA GLN A 127 -20.73 22.35 15.78
C GLN A 127 -20.87 23.73 15.15
N GLU A 128 -21.07 23.79 13.83
CA GLU A 128 -21.32 25.02 13.08
C GLU A 128 -22.77 25.03 12.58
N SER A 129 -23.59 25.92 13.14
CA SER A 129 -25.03 25.99 12.87
C SER A 129 -25.79 24.68 13.20
N ASN A 130 -26.00 23.81 12.21
CA ASN A 130 -26.69 22.51 12.33
C ASN A 130 -25.82 21.34 11.87
N GLU A 131 -24.55 21.59 11.59
CA GLU A 131 -23.59 20.63 11.05
C GLU A 131 -22.53 20.36 12.12
N ILE A 132 -22.04 19.13 12.17
CA ILE A 132 -20.95 18.71 13.05
C ILE A 132 -19.81 18.31 12.14
N SER A 133 -18.68 19.01 12.23
CA SER A 133 -17.45 18.58 11.56
C SER A 133 -16.55 17.85 12.54
N ARG A 134 -15.84 16.84 12.06
CA ARG A 134 -14.80 16.14 12.81
C ARG A 134 -13.44 16.62 12.31
N HIS A 135 -12.63 17.13 13.22
CA HIS A 135 -11.26 17.51 12.93
C HIS A 135 -10.33 16.62 13.71
N ILE A 136 -9.34 16.06 13.01
CA ILE A 136 -8.22 15.35 13.61
C ILE A 136 -6.94 16.07 13.22
N PHE A 137 -6.01 16.22 14.16
CA PHE A 137 -4.71 16.79 13.84
C PHE A 137 -3.63 16.23 14.77
N TRP A 138 -2.40 16.16 14.26
CA TRP A 138 -1.23 15.71 15.00
C TRP A 138 0.04 16.26 14.36
N ILE A 139 1.16 16.05 15.05
CA ILE A 139 2.49 16.42 14.56
C ILE A 139 3.35 15.18 14.35
N SER A 140 4.14 15.18 13.28
CA SER A 140 5.14 14.17 12.96
C SER A 140 6.43 14.93 12.63
N GLU A 141 7.34 15.08 13.59
CA GLU A 141 8.55 15.91 13.42
C GLU A 141 8.20 17.34 13.00
N LYS A 142 8.63 17.79 11.81
CA LYS A 142 8.34 19.12 11.25
C LYS A 142 6.99 19.19 10.50
N TYR A 143 6.25 18.09 10.45
CA TYR A 143 4.99 18.00 9.75
C TYR A 143 3.83 18.18 10.72
N TYR A 144 2.89 19.04 10.37
CA TYR A 144 1.58 19.10 11.01
C TYR A 144 0.57 18.51 10.04
N VAL A 145 -0.10 17.44 10.46
CA VAL A 145 -1.13 16.78 9.68
C VAL A 145 -2.48 17.19 10.24
N GLN A 146 -3.40 17.57 9.36
CA GLN A 146 -4.79 17.83 9.70
C GLN A 146 -5.71 17.04 8.78
N GLY A 147 -6.63 16.29 9.36
CA GLY A 147 -7.80 15.75 8.68
C GLY A 147 -9.02 16.57 9.07
N TRP A 148 -9.84 16.88 8.08
CA TRP A 148 -11.16 17.47 8.24
C TRP A 148 -12.16 16.59 7.53
N ASN A 149 -13.07 15.99 8.30
CA ASN A 149 -14.28 15.40 7.76
C ASN A 149 -15.34 16.50 7.72
N GLY A 150 -15.80 16.81 6.51
CA GLY A 150 -16.60 17.97 6.18
C GLY A 150 -18.02 17.92 6.74
N ASN A 151 -18.85 18.88 6.31
CA ASN A 151 -20.23 18.99 6.72
C ASN A 151 -21.13 18.02 5.93
N ASP A 152 -20.87 16.73 6.08
CA ASP A 152 -21.72 15.72 5.48
C ASP A 152 -23.12 15.80 6.11
N ILE A 153 -24.11 16.18 5.32
CA ILE A 153 -25.51 16.18 5.75
C ILE A 153 -25.98 14.72 5.82
N GLY A 154 -25.56 14.01 6.87
CA GLY A 154 -26.09 12.71 7.28
C GLY A 154 -25.72 11.54 6.37
N THR A 155 -24.62 11.58 5.64
CA THR A 155 -24.13 10.41 4.90
C THR A 155 -23.05 9.70 5.69
N ILE A 156 -23.49 8.69 6.45
CA ILE A 156 -22.71 7.66 7.19
C ILE A 156 -21.49 7.09 6.40
N TYR A 157 -21.45 7.28 5.09
CA TYR A 157 -20.38 6.80 4.23
C TYR A 157 -19.01 7.46 4.46
N ASP A 158 -18.93 8.63 5.11
CA ASP A 158 -17.69 9.40 5.13
C ASP A 158 -16.83 9.24 6.41
N ASP A 159 -17.38 8.68 7.48
CA ASP A 159 -16.57 8.36 8.68
C ASP A 159 -15.59 7.20 8.41
N GLU A 160 -15.99 6.17 7.66
CA GLU A 160 -15.14 5.00 7.39
C GLU A 160 -13.97 5.37 6.47
N LEU A 161 -14.21 6.16 5.40
CA LEU A 161 -13.12 6.63 4.55
C LEU A 161 -12.20 7.58 5.31
N PHE A 162 -12.75 8.49 6.11
CA PHE A 162 -11.95 9.39 6.93
C PHE A 162 -11.08 8.63 7.94
N ASP A 163 -11.60 7.56 8.54
CA ASP A 163 -10.83 6.68 9.42
C ASP A 163 -9.73 5.92 8.67
N VAL A 164 -10.03 5.35 7.49
CA VAL A 164 -9.04 4.68 6.63
C VAL A 164 -7.92 5.65 6.25
N LEU A 165 -8.27 6.87 5.83
CA LEU A 165 -7.30 7.91 5.49
C LEU A 165 -6.48 8.30 6.72
N THR A 166 -7.13 8.51 7.86
CA THR A 166 -6.44 8.82 9.12
C THR A 166 -5.40 7.75 9.45
N LEU A 167 -5.76 6.47 9.34
CA LEU A 167 -4.84 5.36 9.60
C LEU A 167 -3.65 5.37 8.63
N ALA A 168 -3.90 5.53 7.34
CA ALA A 168 -2.84 5.56 6.34
C ALA A 168 -1.91 6.78 6.50
N TYR A 169 -2.45 7.95 6.87
CA TYR A 169 -1.63 9.11 7.20
C TYR A 169 -0.85 8.93 8.50
N LEU A 170 -1.39 8.25 9.51
CA LEU A 170 -0.66 7.92 10.74
C LEU A 170 0.47 6.91 10.49
N GLU A 171 0.26 5.94 9.61
CA GLU A 171 1.30 5.02 9.18
C GLU A 171 2.45 5.76 8.47
N LYS A 172 2.12 6.70 7.57
CA LYS A 172 3.12 7.51 6.86
C LYS A 172 3.78 8.57 7.76
N TYR A 173 3.02 9.15 8.69
CA TYR A 173 3.41 10.24 9.57
C TYR A 173 3.04 9.92 11.03
N PRO A 174 3.78 9.03 11.71
CA PRO A 174 3.49 8.70 13.10
C PRO A 174 3.51 9.93 14.00
N SER A 175 2.58 9.98 14.96
CA SER A 175 2.51 11.10 15.90
C SER A 175 3.73 11.12 16.81
N THR A 176 4.36 12.28 16.85
CA THR A 176 5.49 12.60 17.72
C THR A 176 5.07 13.47 18.91
N TYR A 177 3.76 13.67 19.09
CA TYR A 177 3.23 14.48 20.19
C TYR A 177 3.34 13.76 21.54
N GLY A 178 3.84 14.47 22.56
CA GLY A 178 3.97 13.94 23.92
C GLY A 178 5.11 12.93 24.08
N CYS A 179 6.03 12.92 23.11
CA CYS A 179 7.25 12.15 23.10
C CYS A 179 8.38 13.00 23.67
N GLU A 180 8.88 12.67 24.86
CA GLU A 180 10.07 13.32 25.42
C GLU A 180 11.33 12.52 25.02
N GLY A 181 12.14 13.05 24.10
CA GLY A 181 13.42 12.44 23.68
C GLY A 181 13.33 11.48 22.48
N ASP A 182 14.28 10.56 22.37
CA ASP A 182 14.40 9.57 21.27
C ASP A 182 13.32 8.46 21.34
N GLU A 183 12.45 8.47 22.37
CA GLU A 183 11.41 7.45 22.60
C GLU A 183 10.26 7.46 21.58
N CYS A 184 10.24 8.39 20.62
CA CYS A 184 9.35 8.35 19.45
C CYS A 184 10.09 8.25 18.13
N SER A 185 11.28 7.66 18.15
CA SER A 185 11.66 6.89 16.99
C SER A 185 10.54 5.86 16.77
N PRO A 186 10.01 5.70 15.54
CA PRO A 186 9.20 4.53 15.22
C PRO A 186 9.92 3.29 15.76
N ALA A 187 9.16 2.29 16.23
CA ALA A 187 9.71 1.09 16.87
C ALA A 187 10.88 0.46 16.05
N CYS A 188 10.86 0.75 14.76
CA CYS A 188 11.81 0.37 13.73
C CYS A 188 12.01 1.51 12.73
N ALA A 189 13.02 1.42 11.86
CA ALA A 189 13.19 2.32 10.72
C ALA A 189 13.35 1.48 9.45
N ASN A 190 12.61 1.83 8.39
CA ASN A 190 12.71 1.15 7.09
C ASN A 190 14.16 1.11 6.59
N GLU A 191 14.68 -0.10 6.35
CA GLU A 191 15.99 -0.32 5.74
C GLU A 191 15.95 -0.21 4.20
N CYS A 192 14.75 -0.16 3.63
CA CYS A 192 14.49 -0.06 2.19
C CYS A 192 13.28 0.82 1.88
N SER A 193 13.21 1.35 0.65
CA SER A 193 12.23 2.39 0.31
C SER A 193 10.90 1.84 -0.23
N LYS A 194 10.85 0.56 -0.61
CA LYS A 194 9.66 -0.04 -1.19
C LYS A 194 9.68 -1.57 -1.05
N GLU A 195 8.56 -2.15 -0.65
CA GLU A 195 8.37 -3.60 -0.67
C GLU A 195 8.62 -4.20 -2.06
N GLY A 196 9.28 -5.35 -2.10
CA GLY A 196 9.73 -6.04 -3.31
C GLY A 196 10.97 -5.44 -3.97
N GLN A 197 11.53 -4.33 -3.45
CA GLN A 197 12.81 -3.81 -3.92
C GLN A 197 13.88 -4.89 -3.77
N LYS A 198 14.75 -5.06 -4.77
CA LYS A 198 15.86 -6.02 -4.73
C LYS A 198 17.20 -5.29 -4.66
N ARG A 199 18.17 -5.85 -3.94
CA ARG A 199 19.57 -5.37 -3.93
C ARG A 199 20.56 -6.51 -3.86
N CYS A 200 21.82 -6.20 -4.18
CA CYS A 200 22.92 -7.10 -3.88
C CYS A 200 23.62 -6.62 -2.61
N ASP A 201 23.78 -7.52 -1.64
CA ASP A 201 24.65 -7.32 -0.48
C ASP A 201 25.74 -8.40 -0.50
N ASN A 202 26.94 -8.02 -0.93
CA ASN A 202 28.04 -8.93 -1.23
C ASN A 202 27.63 -9.98 -2.29
N GLU A 203 27.67 -11.27 -1.93
CA GLU A 203 27.25 -12.39 -2.79
C GLU A 203 25.76 -12.70 -2.63
N ASN A 204 24.99 -11.96 -1.83
CA ASN A 204 23.57 -12.25 -1.61
C ASN A 204 22.64 -11.35 -2.43
N SER A 205 21.64 -11.95 -3.07
CA SER A 205 20.45 -11.24 -3.57
C SER A 205 19.45 -11.09 -2.43
N GLN A 206 19.15 -9.87 -2.03
CA GLN A 206 18.16 -9.55 -0.99
C GLN A 206 16.89 -8.97 -1.61
N THR A 207 15.76 -9.28 -0.99
CA THR A 207 14.45 -8.66 -1.28
C THR A 207 13.97 -7.92 -0.04
N CYS A 208 13.38 -6.75 -0.26
CA CYS A 208 12.79 -5.89 0.75
C CYS A 208 11.34 -6.33 1.02
N SER A 209 10.98 -6.57 2.28
CA SER A 209 9.61 -6.82 2.75
C SER A 209 9.61 -6.62 4.28
N ASN A 210 8.53 -6.95 4.96
CA ASN A 210 8.49 -6.99 6.42
C ASN A 210 8.75 -8.44 6.87
N TYR A 211 9.89 -8.68 7.50
CA TYR A 211 10.37 -10.01 7.90
C TYR A 211 10.22 -10.29 9.40
N ASP A 212 9.77 -9.32 10.19
CA ASP A 212 9.49 -9.51 11.61
C ASP A 212 8.08 -9.04 12.03
N ASP A 213 7.88 -8.78 13.33
CA ASP A 213 6.57 -8.47 13.91
C ASP A 213 6.27 -6.94 13.93
N ASP A 214 7.18 -6.10 13.44
CA ASP A 214 6.99 -4.65 13.38
C ASP A 214 6.37 -4.18 12.05
N SER A 215 6.36 -2.87 11.77
CA SER A 215 5.74 -2.31 10.56
C SER A 215 6.76 -1.88 9.51
N CYS A 216 8.05 -2.08 9.75
CA CYS A 216 9.10 -1.59 8.90
C CYS A 216 9.51 -2.60 7.83
N LEU A 217 10.00 -2.06 6.73
CA LEU A 217 10.55 -2.83 5.64
C LEU A 217 12.03 -3.09 5.90
N GLU A 218 12.43 -4.36 5.89
CA GLU A 218 13.82 -4.78 6.02
C GLU A 218 14.27 -5.66 4.84
N TRP A 219 15.58 -5.90 4.78
CA TRP A 219 16.15 -6.83 3.82
C TRP A 219 16.17 -8.24 4.41
N ASN A 220 15.72 -9.25 3.65
CA ASN A 220 15.87 -10.64 4.09
C ASN A 220 17.33 -11.06 4.27
N SER A 221 17.52 -12.28 4.78
CA SER A 221 18.82 -12.94 4.87
C SER A 221 19.55 -13.10 3.52
N GLY A 222 18.82 -12.99 2.40
CA GLY A 222 19.32 -13.04 1.05
C GLY A 222 19.62 -14.45 0.54
N ILE A 223 19.64 -14.61 -0.78
CA ILE A 223 20.02 -15.85 -1.47
C ILE A 223 21.46 -15.72 -1.92
N ILE A 224 22.34 -16.64 -1.50
CA ILE A 224 23.73 -16.68 -1.96
C ILE A 224 23.76 -16.93 -3.47
N CYS A 225 24.40 -16.03 -4.20
CA CYS A 225 24.63 -16.07 -5.63
C CYS A 225 26.06 -16.58 -5.91
N PRO A 226 26.24 -17.87 -6.28
CA PRO A 226 27.56 -18.50 -6.39
C PRO A 226 28.49 -17.86 -7.43
N HIS A 227 27.92 -17.06 -8.33
CA HIS A 227 28.62 -16.42 -9.43
C HIS A 227 28.53 -14.89 -9.40
N GLY A 228 28.13 -14.32 -8.27
CA GLY A 228 27.94 -12.89 -8.12
C GLY A 228 26.47 -12.48 -8.22
N CYS A 229 26.19 -11.25 -7.79
CA CYS A 229 24.87 -10.65 -7.82
C CYS A 229 24.96 -9.32 -8.58
N SER A 230 23.99 -9.08 -9.46
CA SER A 230 23.86 -7.82 -10.21
C SER A 230 22.42 -7.32 -10.18
N ASN A 231 22.23 -6.06 -9.76
CA ASN A 231 20.90 -5.42 -9.63
C ASN A 231 19.86 -6.21 -8.81
N GLY A 232 20.32 -6.89 -7.76
CA GLY A 232 19.47 -7.74 -6.92
C GLY A 232 19.08 -9.08 -7.54
N VAL A 233 19.74 -9.49 -8.63
CA VAL A 233 19.52 -10.79 -9.27
C VAL A 233 20.84 -11.58 -9.25
N CYS A 234 20.79 -12.87 -8.94
CA CYS A 234 21.97 -13.72 -9.01
C CYS A 234 22.42 -13.88 -10.46
N ASP A 235 23.71 -13.66 -10.69
CA ASP A 235 24.35 -14.04 -11.95
C ASP A 235 24.46 -15.57 -11.98
N TYR A 236 24.18 -16.14 -13.15
CA TYR A 236 24.39 -17.56 -13.40
C TYR A 236 25.46 -17.67 -14.48
N ILE A 237 26.55 -18.38 -14.20
CA ILE A 237 27.50 -18.74 -15.25
C ILE A 237 26.81 -19.82 -16.10
N LEU A 238 26.39 -19.44 -17.30
CA LEU A 238 26.14 -20.39 -18.38
C LEU A 238 27.51 -20.88 -18.85
N GLU A 239 28.13 -21.75 -18.05
CA GLU A 239 29.39 -22.35 -18.44
C GLU A 239 29.05 -23.33 -19.57
N GLU A 240 29.61 -23.11 -20.76
CA GLU A 240 29.65 -24.09 -21.86
C GLU A 240 30.47 -25.31 -21.42
N GLN A 241 30.00 -26.02 -20.41
CA GLN A 241 30.35 -27.42 -20.20
C GLN A 241 29.28 -28.21 -20.93
N GLU A 242 29.69 -29.16 -21.77
CA GLU A 242 28.83 -29.98 -22.63
C GLU A 242 27.76 -30.82 -21.87
N ASN A 243 27.58 -30.64 -20.55
CA ASN A 243 26.54 -31.24 -19.72
C ASN A 243 26.12 -30.33 -18.52
N ALA A 244 26.09 -29.01 -18.69
CA ALA A 244 25.60 -28.12 -17.63
C ALA A 244 24.07 -28.27 -17.46
N THR A 245 23.63 -28.68 -16.27
CA THR A 245 22.21 -28.71 -15.91
C THR A 245 21.66 -27.29 -15.85
N ILE A 246 20.76 -26.92 -16.76
CA ILE A 246 20.14 -25.59 -16.78
C ILE A 246 18.88 -25.61 -15.92
N TYR A 247 18.89 -24.79 -14.86
CA TYR A 247 17.75 -24.58 -13.97
C TYR A 247 16.92 -23.39 -14.43
N TYR A 248 15.60 -23.56 -14.49
CA TYR A 248 14.65 -22.48 -14.75
C TYR A 248 13.78 -22.25 -13.51
N TYR A 249 13.86 -21.05 -12.93
CA TYR A 249 13.09 -20.69 -11.74
C TYR A 249 11.71 -20.17 -12.11
N ILE A 250 10.68 -20.72 -11.49
CA ILE A 250 9.28 -20.26 -11.62
C ILE A 250 8.96 -19.44 -10.37
N GLU A 251 8.75 -18.14 -10.53
CA GLU A 251 8.53 -17.18 -9.43
C GLU A 251 7.06 -16.69 -9.42
N PRO A 252 6.13 -17.46 -8.83
CA PRO A 252 4.77 -16.97 -8.63
C PRO A 252 4.76 -15.84 -7.59
N ASN A 253 3.85 -14.89 -7.74
CA ASN A 253 3.57 -13.83 -6.78
C ASN A 253 2.05 -13.65 -6.62
N GLU A 254 1.63 -12.77 -5.72
CA GLU A 254 0.20 -12.52 -5.45
C GLU A 254 -0.59 -12.10 -6.70
N SER A 255 0.03 -11.34 -7.60
CA SER A 255 -0.59 -10.85 -8.83
C SER A 255 -0.66 -11.93 -9.91
N SER A 256 0.40 -12.73 -10.08
CA SER A 256 0.41 -13.83 -11.05
C SER A 256 -0.43 -15.03 -10.60
N GLY A 257 -0.58 -15.22 -9.29
CA GLY A 257 -1.16 -16.43 -8.72
C GLY A 257 -0.30 -17.68 -9.01
N PRO A 258 -0.90 -18.88 -8.96
CA PRO A 258 -0.25 -20.13 -9.30
C PRO A 258 0.20 -20.15 -10.77
N LEU A 259 1.38 -20.69 -11.04
CA LEU A 259 1.95 -20.84 -12.38
C LEU A 259 2.12 -22.32 -12.71
N GLU A 260 1.70 -22.75 -13.90
CA GLU A 260 1.92 -24.12 -14.37
C GLU A 260 3.42 -24.41 -14.48
N ILE A 261 3.85 -25.55 -13.94
CA ILE A 261 5.20 -26.09 -14.11
C ILE A 261 5.21 -26.89 -15.42
N PRO A 262 6.02 -26.52 -16.41
CA PRO A 262 6.07 -27.25 -17.67
C PRO A 262 6.44 -28.72 -17.44
N GLU A 263 5.72 -29.63 -18.08
CA GLU A 263 6.08 -31.04 -18.05
C GLU A 263 7.49 -31.25 -18.66
N GLU A 264 8.22 -32.25 -18.16
CA GLU A 264 9.60 -32.59 -18.58
C GLU A 264 9.79 -32.81 -20.10
N ASN A 265 8.71 -32.92 -20.88
CA ASN A 265 8.73 -33.05 -22.34
C ASN A 265 8.42 -31.75 -23.09
N SER A 266 8.33 -30.62 -22.41
CA SER A 266 8.21 -29.33 -23.09
C SER A 266 9.49 -29.10 -23.91
N ASN A 267 9.36 -28.84 -25.22
CA ASN A 267 10.47 -28.72 -26.18
C ASN A 267 11.35 -27.46 -25.95
N LEU A 268 11.56 -27.05 -24.71
CA LEU A 268 12.55 -26.04 -24.34
C LEU A 268 13.93 -26.70 -24.44
N GLU A 269 14.56 -26.56 -25.61
CA GLU A 269 15.95 -26.99 -25.81
C GLU A 269 16.84 -26.34 -24.75
N GLY A 270 17.48 -27.18 -23.93
CA GLY A 270 18.45 -26.74 -22.93
C GLY A 270 17.85 -26.27 -21.61
N VAL A 271 16.69 -26.78 -21.18
CA VAL A 271 16.26 -26.67 -19.77
C VAL A 271 16.18 -28.07 -19.19
N ASP A 272 16.97 -28.34 -18.16
CA ASP A 272 17.05 -29.67 -17.55
C ASP A 272 16.15 -29.80 -16.33
N LEU A 273 15.89 -28.70 -15.61
CA LEU A 273 15.05 -28.73 -14.41
C LEU A 273 14.30 -27.40 -14.20
N PHE A 274 13.00 -27.50 -13.92
CA PHE A 274 12.21 -26.39 -13.41
C PHE A 274 12.26 -26.38 -11.87
N VAL A 275 12.58 -25.24 -11.29
CA VAL A 275 12.64 -25.04 -9.83
C VAL A 275 11.55 -24.06 -9.43
N CYS A 276 10.62 -24.50 -8.59
CA CYS A 276 9.57 -23.64 -8.06
C CYS A 276 10.11 -22.76 -6.92
N SER A 277 10.05 -21.44 -7.07
CA SER A 277 10.36 -20.45 -6.02
C SER A 277 9.14 -20.19 -5.12
N GLY A 278 8.46 -21.27 -4.73
CA GLY A 278 7.18 -21.28 -4.04
C GLY A 278 6.88 -22.70 -3.56
N CYS A 279 5.60 -23.06 -3.42
CA CYS A 279 5.23 -24.45 -3.13
C CYS A 279 4.75 -25.16 -4.39
N GLU A 280 5.29 -26.33 -4.65
CA GLU A 280 4.80 -27.19 -5.72
C GLU A 280 3.60 -28.02 -5.26
N PHE A 281 2.51 -28.00 -6.03
CA PHE A 281 1.35 -28.86 -5.80
C PHE A 281 0.63 -29.11 -7.14
N GLU A 282 0.35 -30.37 -7.48
CA GLU A 282 -0.37 -30.73 -8.72
C GLU A 282 0.22 -30.13 -10.02
N ASN A 283 1.56 -30.11 -10.17
CA ASN A 283 2.27 -29.49 -11.30
C ASN A 283 2.07 -27.97 -11.44
N GLU A 284 1.69 -27.29 -10.37
CA GLU A 284 1.67 -25.83 -10.31
C GLU A 284 2.60 -25.34 -9.19
N CYS A 285 3.23 -24.20 -9.44
CA CYS A 285 4.06 -23.48 -8.49
C CYS A 285 3.24 -22.33 -7.88
N TYR A 286 3.04 -22.37 -6.57
CA TYR A 286 2.17 -21.44 -5.84
C TYR A 286 2.99 -20.39 -5.08
N PRO A 287 2.51 -19.13 -5.00
CA PRO A 287 3.17 -18.12 -4.18
C PRO A 287 3.05 -18.47 -2.69
N PHE A 288 4.00 -17.98 -1.89
CA PHE A 288 3.93 -18.13 -0.43
C PHE A 288 2.66 -17.49 0.14
N GLY A 289 2.13 -18.07 1.22
CA GLY A 289 0.83 -17.67 1.80
C GLY A 289 -0.38 -18.19 1.03
N TYR A 290 -0.23 -18.70 -0.20
CA TYR A 290 -1.36 -19.20 -0.98
C TYR A 290 -2.08 -20.36 -0.29
N ARG A 291 -3.41 -20.30 -0.21
CA ARG A 291 -4.24 -21.28 0.50
C ARG A 291 -4.93 -22.24 -0.48
N LYS A 292 -4.72 -23.54 -0.29
CA LYS A 292 -5.39 -24.60 -1.07
C LYS A 292 -5.71 -25.78 -0.16
N GLU A 293 -6.93 -26.31 -0.25
CA GLU A 293 -7.38 -27.51 0.48
C GLU A 293 -7.13 -27.50 2.01
N ARG A 294 -7.33 -26.34 2.68
CA ARG A 294 -7.05 -26.15 4.13
C ARG A 294 -5.56 -26.25 4.51
N LYS A 295 -4.69 -26.11 3.52
CA LYS A 295 -3.26 -25.89 3.68
C LYS A 295 -2.90 -24.51 3.17
N PHE A 296 -1.71 -24.05 3.53
CA PHE A 296 -1.11 -22.84 2.95
C PHE A 296 0.34 -23.12 2.56
N CYS A 297 0.84 -22.38 1.57
CA CYS A 297 2.22 -22.48 1.12
C CYS A 297 3.15 -21.77 2.11
N LEU A 298 4.02 -22.53 2.79
CA LEU A 298 4.97 -22.03 3.77
C LEU A 298 6.33 -21.72 3.10
N ASP A 299 6.87 -20.55 3.40
CA ASP A 299 8.13 -20.02 2.87
C ASP A 299 9.38 -20.71 3.42
N SER A 300 9.38 -21.12 4.69
CA SER A 300 10.55 -21.73 5.33
C SER A 300 11.00 -23.06 4.74
N ASN A 301 10.11 -23.77 4.03
CA ASN A 301 10.42 -25.09 3.47
C ASN A 301 9.78 -25.39 2.12
N ASN A 302 9.13 -24.42 1.48
CA ASN A 302 8.48 -24.57 0.17
C ASN A 302 7.42 -25.70 0.13
N GLN A 303 6.68 -25.91 1.23
CA GLN A 303 5.66 -26.95 1.32
C GLN A 303 4.30 -26.42 1.75
N PHE A 304 3.24 -27.08 1.27
CA PHE A 304 1.89 -26.89 1.78
C PHE A 304 1.73 -27.54 3.16
N VAL A 305 1.49 -26.72 4.19
CA VAL A 305 1.27 -27.18 5.56
C VAL A 305 -0.16 -26.91 6.02
N GLU A 306 -0.67 -27.74 6.94
CA GLU A 306 -2.05 -27.65 7.45
C GLU A 306 -2.30 -26.34 8.19
N GLN A 307 -3.46 -25.74 7.95
CA GLN A 307 -3.89 -24.56 8.67
C GLN A 307 -4.28 -24.86 10.12
N LYS A 308 -3.85 -23.98 11.01
CA LYS A 308 -4.05 -24.01 12.46
C LYS A 308 -5.50 -23.70 12.85
N LYS A 309 -5.94 -24.28 13.97
CA LYS A 309 -7.30 -24.11 14.51
C LYS A 309 -7.39 -22.80 15.31
N ALA A 310 -8.60 -22.38 15.65
CA ALA A 310 -8.81 -21.27 16.58
C ALA A 310 -8.03 -21.49 17.90
N ALA A 311 -7.55 -20.38 18.48
CA ALA A 311 -6.69 -20.28 19.66
C ALA A 311 -5.28 -20.88 19.54
N SER A 312 -4.92 -21.48 18.39
CA SER A 312 -3.53 -21.83 18.09
C SER A 312 -2.68 -20.58 17.87
N ASN A 313 -1.38 -20.67 18.18
CA ASN A 313 -0.44 -19.60 17.87
C ASN A 313 -0.23 -19.50 16.37
N CYS A 314 -0.20 -18.29 15.84
CA CYS A 314 0.07 -18.00 14.44
C CYS A 314 1.04 -16.82 14.37
N ASP A 315 1.84 -16.81 13.31
CA ASP A 315 2.76 -15.73 12.99
C ASP A 315 2.13 -14.86 11.88
N ASN A 316 1.34 -15.46 10.97
CA ASN A 316 0.57 -14.72 9.98
C ASN A 316 -0.89 -15.22 9.79
N ASN A 317 -1.66 -14.44 9.03
CA ASN A 317 -3.07 -14.69 8.72
C ASN A 317 -3.31 -16.00 7.95
N PHE A 318 -2.39 -16.40 7.07
CA PHE A 318 -2.54 -17.58 6.20
C PHE A 318 -2.44 -18.90 6.98
N GLU A 319 -1.79 -18.89 8.14
CA GLU A 319 -1.72 -20.03 9.03
C GLU A 319 -3.07 -20.42 9.62
N CYS A 320 -3.99 -19.47 9.77
CA CYS A 320 -5.26 -19.68 10.45
C CYS A 320 -6.34 -20.17 9.50
N LYS A 321 -7.13 -21.17 9.93
CA LYS A 321 -8.31 -21.62 9.16
C LYS A 321 -9.27 -20.48 8.81
N THR A 322 -9.37 -19.49 9.69
CA THR A 322 -10.22 -18.30 9.53
C THR A 322 -9.59 -17.18 8.71
N ASN A 323 -8.34 -17.33 8.28
CA ASN A 323 -7.54 -16.25 7.67
C ASN A 323 -7.19 -15.08 8.58
N ILE A 324 -7.38 -15.21 9.89
CA ILE A 324 -7.25 -14.09 10.82
C ILE A 324 -6.39 -14.54 12.00
N CYS A 325 -5.23 -13.93 12.10
CA CYS A 325 -4.28 -14.00 13.20
C CYS A 325 -4.28 -12.64 13.91
N ILE A 326 -4.74 -12.60 15.16
CA ILE A 326 -4.75 -11.38 15.97
C ILE A 326 -4.05 -11.68 17.27
N ASN A 327 -3.08 -10.84 17.65
CA ASN A 327 -2.27 -11.02 18.86
C ASN A 327 -1.65 -12.42 18.95
N GLN A 328 -1.03 -12.86 17.84
CA GLN A 328 -0.41 -14.18 17.68
C GLN A 328 -1.38 -15.36 17.92
N LYS A 329 -2.69 -15.16 17.74
CA LYS A 329 -3.72 -16.19 17.94
C LYS A 329 -4.69 -16.25 16.78
N CYS A 330 -4.93 -17.47 16.29
CA CYS A 330 -5.99 -17.69 15.32
C CYS A 330 -7.35 -17.45 15.97
N VAL A 331 -8.17 -16.59 15.40
CA VAL A 331 -9.53 -16.35 15.91
C VAL A 331 -10.50 -17.42 15.41
N SER A 332 -11.59 -17.66 16.15
CA SER A 332 -12.73 -18.45 15.66
C SER A 332 -13.66 -17.56 14.85
N GLY A 333 -14.04 -18.01 13.65
CA GLY A 333 -15.00 -17.34 12.77
C GLY A 333 -16.39 -17.95 12.88
#